data_AF-A0A2M7UJR5-F1
#
_entry.id   AF-A0A2M7UJR5-F1
#
_cell.length_a   1.000
_cell.length_b   1.000
_cell.length_c   1.000
_cell.angle_alpha   90.00
_cell.angle_beta   90.00
_cell.angle_gamma   90.00
#
_symmetry.space_group_name_H-M   'P 1'
#
loop_
_entity.id
_entity.type
_entity.pdbx_description
1 polymer ?
#
loop_
_entity_poly.entity_id
_entity_poly.type
_entity_poly.pdbx_seq_one_letter_code
_entity_poly.pdbx_strand_id
1 'polypeptide(L)'
;MFNGVNPKISTKYFTYLLVFAAVNALLVCLLFSHFGARFGSDSEEYLTTAKYFSGQGALGGSDMIKLFGRLLKPAFPLLVGLLSPLFGFKLPFILINVVFYLSIGFVVFKIVKLLFNDENQALVAAMLFLTAYPMLEYGINYYTDLAGWFFFVLSVYLTLLFGQKPSYKLVVWNGIISVIGFLTKESGGVGTLFFVLFL
;
A
#
# COMPACT_ATOMS: atom_id res chain seq x y z
N MET A 1 10.11 -19.70 -17.98
CA MET A 1 11.23 -18.78 -17.73
C MET A 1 11.51 -18.53 -16.24
N PHE A 2 10.85 -19.24 -15.31
CA PHE A 2 11.16 -19.22 -13.88
C PHE A 2 11.05 -20.64 -13.32
N ASN A 3 12.13 -21.17 -12.74
CA ASN A 3 12.19 -22.56 -12.23
C ASN A 3 11.85 -22.67 -10.73
N GLY A 4 11.00 -21.78 -10.19
CA GLY A 4 10.69 -21.75 -8.76
C GLY A 4 9.21 -21.72 -8.50
N VAL A 5 8.58 -22.87 -8.25
CA VAL A 5 7.25 -22.96 -7.63
C VAL A 5 7.27 -22.11 -6.37
N ASN A 6 6.43 -21.05 -6.30
CA ASN A 6 6.27 -20.10 -5.19
C ASN A 6 7.13 -20.44 -3.95
N PRO A 7 8.38 -19.94 -3.89
CA PRO A 7 9.38 -20.47 -2.98
C PRO A 7 8.96 -20.30 -1.53
N LYS A 8 9.11 -21.37 -0.75
CA LYS A 8 8.91 -21.31 0.70
C LYS A 8 9.90 -20.31 1.30
N ILE A 9 9.42 -19.55 2.27
CA ILE A 9 10.21 -18.57 3.01
C ILE A 9 10.59 -19.20 4.35
N SER A 10 11.85 -19.11 4.71
CA SER A 10 12.33 -19.48 6.03
C SER A 10 11.79 -18.53 7.09
N THR A 11 11.30 -19.09 8.20
CA THR A 11 10.74 -18.33 9.33
C THR A 11 11.72 -17.26 9.82
N LYS A 12 13.03 -17.55 9.82
CA LYS A 12 14.08 -16.61 10.22
C LYS A 12 14.04 -15.31 9.41
N TYR A 13 14.01 -15.42 8.08
CA TYR A 13 14.01 -14.26 7.19
C TYR A 13 12.70 -13.48 7.22
N PHE A 14 11.58 -14.19 7.36
CA PHE A 14 10.29 -13.56 7.57
C PHE A 14 10.28 -12.73 8.86
N THR A 15 10.76 -13.30 9.98
CA THR A 15 10.87 -12.58 11.26
C THR A 15 11.81 -11.38 11.14
N TYR A 16 12.98 -11.52 10.50
CA TYR A 16 13.91 -10.41 10.32
C TYR A 16 13.31 -9.27 9.51
N LEU A 17 12.63 -9.58 8.40
CA LEU A 17 11.95 -8.57 7.59
C LEU A 17 10.87 -7.85 8.39
N LEU A 18 10.04 -8.60 9.12
CA LEU A 18 8.93 -8.04 9.89
C LEU A 18 9.43 -7.16 11.03
N VAL A 19 10.44 -7.60 11.76
CA VAL A 19 11.08 -6.80 12.82
C VAL A 19 11.72 -5.54 12.23
N PHE A 20 12.48 -5.66 11.14
CA PHE A 20 13.08 -4.50 10.49
C PHE A 20 12.03 -3.49 10.02
N ALA A 21 11.00 -3.95 9.33
CA ALA A 21 9.94 -3.09 8.82
C ALA A 21 9.16 -2.40 9.95
N ALA A 22 8.89 -3.12 11.05
CA ALA A 22 8.23 -2.57 12.23
C ALA A 22 9.10 -1.53 12.96
N VAL A 23 10.40 -1.80 13.13
CA VAL A 23 11.35 -0.87 13.73
C VAL A 23 11.49 0.38 12.86
N ASN A 24 11.59 0.23 11.54
CA ASN A 24 11.69 1.37 10.63
C ASN A 24 10.41 2.20 10.62
N ALA A 25 9.24 1.54 10.63
CA ALA A 25 7.96 2.24 10.72
C ALA A 25 7.82 3.02 12.05
N LEU A 26 8.23 2.40 13.17
CA LEU A 26 8.25 3.07 14.46
C LEU A 26 9.20 4.28 14.45
N LEU A 27 10.39 4.14 13.86
CA LEU A 27 11.35 5.24 13.72
C LEU A 27 10.73 6.41 12.95
N VAL A 28 10.07 6.14 11.81
CA VAL A 28 9.39 7.18 11.02
C VAL A 28 8.29 7.86 11.84
N CYS A 29 7.47 7.09 12.57
CA CYS A 29 6.45 7.64 13.46
C CYS A 29 7.05 8.50 14.60
N LEU A 30 8.20 8.12 15.16
CA LEU A 30 8.92 8.91 16.17
C LEU A 30 9.50 10.20 15.59
N LEU A 31 10.01 10.16 14.36
CA LEU A 31 10.44 11.36 13.65
C LEU A 31 9.26 12.30 13.42
N PHE A 32 8.09 11.77 13.06
CA PHE A 32 6.87 12.57 12.93
C PHE A 32 6.38 13.18 14.24
N SER A 33 6.55 12.49 15.38
CA SER A 33 6.17 13.07 16.68
C SER A 33 7.11 14.19 17.12
N HIS A 34 8.37 14.17 16.66
CA HIS A 34 9.37 15.19 17.02
C HIS A 34 9.42 16.37 16.04
N PHE A 35 9.37 16.10 14.73
CA PHE A 35 9.51 17.11 13.67
C PHE A 35 8.18 17.50 13.01
N GLY A 36 7.10 16.80 13.34
CA GLY A 36 5.80 16.94 12.69
C GLY A 36 5.69 16.07 11.44
N ALA A 37 4.58 15.36 11.30
CA ALA A 37 4.20 14.72 10.05
C ALA A 37 3.74 15.76 9.02
N ARG A 38 4.05 15.55 7.74
CA ARG A 38 3.57 16.45 6.69
C ARG A 38 2.05 16.29 6.53
N PHE A 39 1.35 17.39 6.68
CA PHE A 39 -0.08 17.45 6.48
C PHE A 39 -0.37 18.53 5.46
N GLY A 40 -0.62 18.13 4.22
CA GLY A 40 -0.82 19.03 3.08
C GLY A 40 -2.28 19.10 2.65
N SER A 41 -2.53 19.85 1.57
CA SER A 41 -3.86 19.99 0.95
C SER A 41 -4.48 18.65 0.57
N ASP A 42 -3.67 17.71 0.08
CA ASP A 42 -4.12 16.36 -0.26
C ASP A 42 -4.63 15.60 0.98
N SER A 43 -3.91 15.69 2.10
CA SER A 43 -4.29 15.09 3.37
C SER A 43 -5.61 15.66 3.90
N GLU A 44 -5.82 16.96 3.78
CA GLU A 44 -7.07 17.64 4.14
C GLU A 44 -8.26 17.15 3.31
N GLU A 45 -8.07 16.94 2.01
CA GLU A 45 -9.11 16.44 1.13
C GLU A 45 -9.50 14.99 1.43
N TYR A 46 -8.53 14.11 1.69
CA TYR A 46 -8.83 12.74 2.14
C TYR A 46 -9.54 12.73 3.49
N LEU A 47 -9.12 13.60 4.42
CA LEU A 47 -9.73 13.73 5.74
C LEU A 47 -11.19 14.22 5.64
N THR A 48 -11.44 15.19 4.77
CA THR A 48 -12.79 15.74 4.52
C THR A 48 -13.71 14.68 3.93
N THR A 49 -13.20 13.89 2.98
CA THR A 49 -13.92 12.75 2.40
C THR A 49 -14.24 11.68 3.45
N ALA A 50 -13.31 11.37 4.36
CA ALA A 50 -13.55 10.44 5.45
C ALA A 50 -14.61 10.95 6.46
N LYS A 51 -14.58 12.25 6.78
CA LYS A 51 -15.61 12.90 7.61
C LYS A 51 -16.99 12.84 6.96
N TYR A 52 -17.06 13.03 5.64
CA TYR A 52 -18.30 12.86 4.88
C TYR A 52 -18.84 11.43 4.98
N PHE A 53 -18.01 10.41 4.74
CA PHE A 53 -18.43 9.01 4.84
C PHE A 53 -18.88 8.57 6.23
N SER A 54 -18.36 9.22 7.28
CA SER A 54 -18.78 8.98 8.67
C SER A 54 -19.97 9.84 9.11
N GLY A 55 -20.58 10.61 8.21
CA GLY A 55 -21.73 11.47 8.49
C GLY A 55 -21.40 12.74 9.29
N GLN A 56 -20.11 13.07 9.47
CA GLN A 56 -19.63 14.22 10.27
C GLN A 56 -19.10 15.38 9.41
N GLY A 57 -19.20 15.29 8.08
CA GLY A 57 -18.76 16.33 7.16
C GLY A 57 -19.92 17.25 6.74
N ALA A 58 -19.95 18.48 7.25
CA ALA A 58 -20.73 19.55 6.62
C ALA A 58 -19.96 20.05 5.40
N LEU A 59 -20.47 19.77 4.20
CA LEU A 59 -19.81 20.16 2.95
C LEU A 59 -20.25 21.58 2.55
N GLY A 60 -19.28 22.48 2.41
CA GLY A 60 -19.50 23.74 1.70
C GLY A 60 -19.54 23.55 0.19
N GLY A 61 -20.00 24.55 -0.56
CA GLY A 61 -20.10 24.48 -2.03
C GLY A 61 -18.76 24.21 -2.74
N SER A 62 -17.65 24.72 -2.22
CA SER A 62 -16.29 24.44 -2.73
C SER A 62 -15.80 23.02 -2.39
N ASP A 63 -16.31 22.42 -1.32
CA ASP A 63 -15.92 21.08 -0.88
C ASP A 63 -16.54 19.99 -1.75
N MET A 64 -17.71 20.27 -2.36
CA MET A 64 -18.40 19.34 -3.25
C MET A 64 -17.56 18.99 -4.47
N ILE A 65 -16.93 19.96 -5.13
CA ILE A 65 -16.10 19.73 -6.34
C ILE A 65 -14.90 18.84 -5.99
N LYS A 66 -14.23 19.11 -4.87
CA LYS A 66 -13.10 18.32 -4.38
C LYS A 66 -13.53 16.92 -3.95
N LEU A 67 -14.68 16.81 -3.29
CA LEU A 67 -15.26 15.53 -2.89
C LEU A 67 -15.54 14.66 -4.11
N PHE A 68 -16.14 15.20 -5.19
CA PHE A 68 -16.39 14.42 -6.42
C PHE A 68 -15.12 13.82 -7.01
N GLY A 69 -14.01 14.56 -7.03
CA GLY A 69 -12.72 14.02 -7.46
C GLY A 69 -12.19 12.89 -6.58
N ARG A 70 -12.48 12.93 -5.27
CA ARG A 70 -12.05 11.91 -4.30
C ARG A 70 -13.03 10.74 -4.16
N LEU A 71 -14.30 10.90 -4.55
CA LEU A 71 -15.27 9.81 -4.66
C LEU A 71 -14.88 8.77 -5.71
N LEU A 72 -14.02 9.14 -6.68
CA LEU A 72 -13.41 8.19 -7.61
C LEU A 72 -12.37 7.27 -6.93
N LYS A 73 -11.89 7.64 -5.74
CA LYS A 73 -10.90 6.91 -4.94
C LYS A 73 -11.39 6.72 -3.50
N PRO A 74 -12.57 6.08 -3.30
CA PRO A 74 -13.28 6.12 -2.03
C PRO A 74 -12.72 5.15 -0.99
N ALA A 75 -11.96 4.13 -1.39
CA ALA A 75 -11.65 2.99 -0.52
C ALA A 75 -10.84 3.40 0.71
N PHE A 76 -9.79 4.21 0.54
CA PHE A 76 -8.95 4.63 1.66
C PHE A 76 -9.69 5.60 2.60
N PRO A 77 -10.32 6.69 2.12
CA PRO A 77 -11.11 7.56 3.02
C PRO A 77 -12.28 6.84 3.69
N LEU A 78 -12.88 5.85 3.03
CA LEU A 78 -13.94 5.02 3.63
C LEU A 78 -13.38 4.21 4.81
N LEU A 79 -12.23 3.54 4.65
CA LEU A 79 -11.58 2.82 5.74
C LEU A 79 -11.23 3.75 6.91
N VAL A 80 -10.73 4.95 6.63
CA VAL A 80 -10.48 5.97 7.66
C VAL A 80 -11.79 6.34 8.37
N GLY A 81 -12.87 6.61 7.64
CA GLY A 81 -14.17 6.96 8.19
C GLY A 81 -14.78 5.84 9.06
N LEU A 82 -14.59 4.57 8.69
CA LEU A 82 -15.04 3.42 9.47
C LEU A 82 -14.26 3.24 10.78
N LEU A 83 -12.97 3.59 10.78
CA LEU A 83 -12.10 3.47 11.96
C LEU A 83 -12.12 4.72 12.86
N SER A 84 -12.62 5.85 12.34
CA SER A 84 -12.59 7.11 13.07
C SER A 84 -13.37 7.15 14.38
N PRO A 85 -14.47 6.39 14.60
CA PRO A 85 -15.15 6.35 15.89
C PRO A 85 -14.28 5.80 17.03
N LEU A 86 -13.28 4.97 16.71
CA LEU A 86 -12.40 4.34 17.71
C LEU A 86 -11.12 5.16 17.97
N PHE A 87 -10.63 5.87 16.96
CA PHE A 87 -9.27 6.44 16.96
C PHE A 87 -9.23 7.94 16.63
N GLY A 88 -10.38 8.57 16.36
CA GLY A 88 -10.44 9.87 15.69
C GLY A 88 -10.03 9.75 14.22
N PHE A 89 -10.04 10.86 13.47
CA PHE A 89 -9.83 10.78 12.01
C PHE A 89 -8.36 10.77 11.55
N LYS A 90 -7.41 11.24 12.36
CA LYS A 90 -6.00 11.32 11.96
C LYS A 90 -5.28 9.98 12.14
N LEU A 91 -5.45 9.33 13.29
CA LEU A 91 -4.72 8.11 13.62
C LEU A 91 -4.98 6.94 12.63
N PRO A 92 -6.21 6.71 12.13
CA PRO A 92 -6.46 5.67 11.12
C PRO A 92 -5.62 5.78 9.85
N PHE A 93 -5.28 7.00 9.38
CA PHE A 93 -4.39 7.15 8.21
C PHE A 93 -3.04 6.47 8.45
N ILE A 94 -2.42 6.79 9.59
CA ILE A 94 -1.12 6.24 9.97
C ILE A 94 -1.23 4.73 10.17
N LEU A 95 -2.27 4.25 10.87
CA LEU A 95 -2.46 2.82 11.11
C LEU A 95 -2.60 2.03 9.80
N ILE A 96 -3.45 2.50 8.89
CA ILE A 96 -3.66 1.88 7.58
C ILE A 96 -2.34 1.88 6.79
N ASN A 97 -1.62 3.01 6.76
CA ASN A 97 -0.35 3.09 6.05
C ASN A 97 0.74 2.21 6.67
N VAL A 98 0.82 2.07 7.99
CA VAL A 98 1.73 1.12 8.64
C VAL A 98 1.42 -0.31 8.20
N VAL A 99 0.14 -0.70 8.12
CA VAL A 99 -0.24 -2.03 7.63
C VAL A 99 0.22 -2.24 6.18
N PHE A 100 -0.01 -1.26 5.29
CA PHE A 100 0.46 -1.33 3.91
C PHE A 100 1.99 -1.32 3.81
N TYR A 101 2.67 -0.61 4.70
CA TYR A 101 4.13 -0.49 4.74
C TYR A 101 4.79 -1.84 5.05
N LEU A 102 4.28 -2.53 6.07
CA LEU A 102 4.72 -3.88 6.41
C LEU A 102 4.41 -4.87 5.27
N SER A 103 3.21 -4.75 4.70
CA SER A 103 2.72 -5.66 3.66
C SER A 103 3.50 -5.52 2.35
N ILE A 104 3.78 -4.29 1.89
CA ILE A 104 4.52 -4.07 0.65
C ILE A 104 5.97 -4.55 0.75
N GLY A 105 6.62 -4.37 1.91
CA GLY A 105 7.96 -4.93 2.16
C GLY A 105 7.97 -6.46 2.01
N PHE A 106 6.95 -7.14 2.53
CA PHE A 106 6.79 -8.58 2.38
C PHE A 106 6.56 -9.01 0.92
N VAL A 107 5.74 -8.27 0.16
CA VAL A 107 5.51 -8.57 -1.26
C VAL A 107 6.78 -8.35 -2.09
N VAL A 108 7.53 -7.28 -1.83
CA VAL A 108 8.84 -7.03 -2.49
C VAL A 108 9.81 -8.17 -2.20
N PHE A 109 9.91 -8.62 -0.95
CA PHE A 109 10.70 -9.80 -0.59
C PHE A 109 10.29 -11.02 -1.42
N LYS A 110 8.98 -11.29 -1.51
CA LYS A 110 8.45 -12.41 -2.30
C LYS A 110 8.82 -12.32 -3.77
N ILE A 111 8.72 -11.13 -4.37
CA ILE A 111 9.09 -10.90 -5.77
C ILE A 111 10.57 -11.21 -5.98
N VAL A 112 11.45 -10.62 -5.17
CA VAL A 112 12.91 -10.79 -5.34
C VAL A 112 13.31 -12.25 -5.10
N LYS A 113 12.72 -12.91 -4.09
CA LYS A 113 12.94 -14.35 -3.86
C LYS A 113 12.43 -15.20 -5.03
N LEU A 114 11.32 -14.83 -5.66
CA LEU A 114 10.78 -15.51 -6.83
C LEU A 114 11.72 -15.42 -8.04
N LEU A 115 12.36 -14.27 -8.24
CA LEU A 115 13.22 -13.99 -9.39
C LEU A 115 14.62 -14.59 -9.23
N PHE A 116 15.23 -14.48 -8.04
CA PHE A 116 16.64 -14.83 -7.82
C PHE A 116 16.84 -16.09 -6.98
N ASN A 117 15.78 -16.61 -6.35
CA ASN A 117 15.83 -17.75 -5.44
C ASN A 117 16.84 -17.61 -4.28
N ASP A 118 17.18 -16.39 -3.87
CA ASP A 118 18.06 -16.10 -2.73
C ASP A 118 17.32 -15.30 -1.65
N GLU A 119 17.33 -15.77 -0.40
CA GLU A 119 16.62 -15.10 0.72
C GLU A 119 17.38 -13.90 1.28
N ASN A 120 18.72 -13.92 1.24
CA ASN A 120 19.54 -12.79 1.66
C ASN A 120 19.34 -11.62 0.70
N GLN A 121 19.40 -11.90 -0.61
CA GLN A 121 19.17 -10.88 -1.64
C GLN A 121 17.75 -10.31 -1.55
N ALA A 122 16.75 -11.16 -1.31
CA ALA A 122 15.38 -10.72 -1.09
C ALA A 122 15.21 -9.84 0.16
N LEU A 123 15.88 -10.21 1.27
CA LEU A 123 15.86 -9.42 2.50
C LEU A 123 16.49 -8.04 2.27
N VAL A 124 17.70 -8.01 1.71
CA VAL A 124 18.43 -6.76 1.43
C VAL A 124 17.63 -5.87 0.49
N ALA A 125 17.05 -6.41 -0.58
CA ALA A 125 16.24 -5.64 -1.51
C ALA A 125 14.98 -5.06 -0.84
N ALA A 126 14.29 -5.83 -0.01
CA ALA A 126 13.12 -5.34 0.74
C ALA A 126 13.50 -4.27 1.76
N MET A 127 14.62 -4.42 2.48
CA MET A 127 15.12 -3.40 3.40
C MET A 127 15.44 -2.10 2.67
N LEU A 128 16.22 -2.17 1.57
CA LEU A 128 16.56 -1.02 0.73
C LEU A 128 15.31 -0.32 0.18
N PHE A 129 14.33 -1.10 -0.28
CA PHE A 129 13.05 -0.57 -0.74
C PHE A 129 12.34 0.20 0.36
N LEU A 130 12.17 -0.39 1.56
CA LEU A 130 11.49 0.22 2.69
C LEU A 130 12.20 1.51 3.18
N THR A 131 13.53 1.57 3.09
CA THR A 131 14.32 2.75 3.47
C THR A 131 14.51 3.76 2.35
N ALA A 132 13.98 3.51 1.16
CA ALA A 132 14.09 4.47 0.06
C ALA A 132 13.37 5.78 0.42
N TYR A 133 13.89 6.91 -0.07
CA TYR A 133 13.34 8.24 0.23
C TYR A 133 11.81 8.33 0.04
N PRO A 134 11.20 7.83 -1.05
CA PRO A 134 9.75 7.89 -1.21
C PRO A 134 8.97 7.14 -0.13
N MET A 135 9.51 6.03 0.37
CA MET A 135 8.89 5.22 1.41
C MET A 135 8.95 5.91 2.78
N LEU A 136 10.05 6.61 3.07
CA LEU A 136 10.19 7.37 4.31
C LEU A 136 9.36 8.65 4.31
N GLU A 137 9.32 9.34 3.16
CA GLU A 137 8.65 10.64 3.02
C GLU A 137 7.12 10.53 2.88
N TYR A 138 6.67 9.62 2.01
CA TYR A 138 5.26 9.50 1.63
C TYR A 138 4.60 8.24 2.15
N GLY A 139 5.38 7.21 2.53
CA GLY A 139 4.85 5.89 2.88
C GLY A 139 3.91 5.93 4.10
N ILE A 140 4.43 6.35 5.25
CA ILE A 140 3.70 6.27 6.54
C ILE A 140 2.90 7.57 6.82
N ASN A 141 3.01 8.55 5.94
CA ASN A 141 2.46 9.89 6.13
C ASN A 141 0.93 9.94 5.88
N TYR A 142 0.29 11.12 5.99
CA TYR A 142 -1.16 11.28 5.79
C TYR A 142 -1.58 11.29 4.30
N TYR A 143 -1.04 10.38 3.50
CA TYR A 143 -1.32 10.22 2.07
C TYR A 143 -1.87 8.81 1.77
N THR A 144 -2.43 8.62 0.58
CA THR A 144 -2.96 7.31 0.14
C THR A 144 -2.02 6.58 -0.82
N ASP A 145 -0.88 7.18 -1.12
CA ASP A 145 0.09 6.74 -2.13
C ASP A 145 0.65 5.35 -1.84
N LEU A 146 1.00 5.07 -0.58
CA LEU A 146 1.54 3.77 -0.18
C LEU A 146 0.58 2.62 -0.43
N ALA A 147 -0.71 2.82 -0.16
CA ALA A 147 -1.74 1.82 -0.44
C ALA A 147 -1.84 1.56 -1.96
N GLY A 148 -1.80 2.62 -2.77
CA GLY A 148 -1.69 2.51 -4.23
C GLY A 148 -0.48 1.69 -4.68
N TRP A 149 0.70 2.01 -4.15
CA TRP A 149 1.94 1.27 -4.45
C TRP A 149 1.85 -0.19 -4.03
N PHE A 150 1.25 -0.48 -2.87
CA PHE A 150 1.05 -1.86 -2.41
C PHE A 150 0.22 -2.67 -3.40
N PHE A 151 -0.94 -2.16 -3.82
CA PHE A 151 -1.80 -2.89 -4.75
C PHE A 151 -1.14 -3.08 -6.13
N PHE A 152 -0.39 -2.08 -6.60
CA PHE A 152 0.43 -2.22 -7.80
C PHE A 152 1.47 -3.34 -7.66
N VAL A 153 2.30 -3.31 -6.61
CA VAL A 153 3.35 -4.30 -6.38
C VAL A 153 2.77 -5.70 -6.16
N LEU A 154 1.63 -5.82 -5.49
CA LEU A 154 0.90 -7.08 -5.33
C LEU A 154 0.40 -7.62 -6.67
N SER A 155 -0.14 -6.76 -7.53
CA SER A 155 -0.53 -7.14 -8.90
C SER A 155 0.67 -7.63 -9.72
N VAL A 156 1.84 -6.97 -9.62
CA VAL A 156 3.09 -7.45 -10.25
C VAL A 156 3.46 -8.83 -9.73
N TYR A 157 3.40 -9.07 -8.41
CA TYR A 157 3.67 -10.39 -7.84
C TYR A 157 2.73 -11.48 -8.39
N LEU A 158 1.42 -11.21 -8.48
CA LEU A 158 0.46 -12.14 -9.07
C LEU A 158 0.71 -12.40 -10.56
N THR A 159 1.11 -11.37 -11.30
CA THR A 159 1.50 -11.47 -12.72
C THR A 159 2.69 -12.41 -12.88
N LEU A 160 3.71 -12.26 -12.03
CA LEU A 160 4.89 -13.13 -12.07
C LEU A 160 4.51 -14.58 -11.73
N LEU A 161 3.66 -14.81 -10.73
CA LEU A 161 3.15 -16.16 -10.43
C LEU A 161 2.39 -16.76 -11.62
N PHE A 162 1.59 -15.96 -12.32
CA PHE A 162 0.89 -16.39 -13.53
C PHE A 162 1.87 -16.81 -14.62
N GLY A 163 2.96 -16.05 -14.82
CA GLY A 163 4.04 -16.40 -15.74
C GLY A 163 4.79 -17.69 -15.40
N GLN A 164 4.77 -18.14 -14.14
CA GLN A 164 5.32 -19.45 -13.77
C GLN A 164 4.34 -20.59 -14.04
N LYS A 165 3.08 -20.38 -13.63
CA LYS A 165 2.01 -21.36 -13.78
C LYS A 165 0.69 -20.63 -14.02
N PRO A 166 0.26 -20.53 -15.30
CA PRO A 166 -0.98 -19.88 -15.65
C PRO A 166 -2.16 -20.47 -14.89
N SER A 167 -3.03 -19.60 -14.38
CA SER A 167 -4.19 -19.99 -13.59
C SER A 167 -5.25 -18.91 -13.68
N TYR A 168 -6.47 -19.30 -14.05
CA TYR A 168 -7.62 -18.38 -14.09
C TYR A 168 -7.85 -17.68 -12.74
N LYS A 169 -7.58 -18.38 -11.62
CA LYS A 169 -7.68 -17.78 -10.29
C LYS A 169 -6.74 -16.58 -10.12
N LEU A 170 -5.54 -16.64 -10.68
CA LEU A 170 -4.58 -15.52 -10.62
C LEU A 170 -5.05 -14.33 -11.44
N VAL A 171 -5.70 -14.56 -12.60
CA VAL A 171 -6.31 -13.52 -13.42
C VAL A 171 -7.39 -12.78 -12.63
N VAL A 172 -8.32 -13.54 -12.03
CA VAL A 172 -9.43 -12.97 -11.23
C VAL A 172 -8.89 -12.17 -10.04
N TRP A 173 -7.95 -12.74 -9.28
CA TRP A 173 -7.37 -12.05 -8.14
C TRP A 173 -6.62 -10.78 -8.54
N ASN A 174 -5.88 -10.81 -9.65
CA ASN A 174 -5.18 -9.63 -10.15
C ASN A 174 -6.17 -8.52 -10.54
N GLY A 175 -7.26 -8.86 -11.23
CA GLY A 175 -8.34 -7.92 -11.53
C GLY A 175 -8.95 -7.31 -10.26
N ILE A 176 -9.33 -8.13 -9.28
CA ILE A 176 -9.89 -7.64 -8.00
C ILE A 176 -8.92 -6.70 -7.29
N ILE A 177 -7.65 -7.10 -7.16
CA ILE A 177 -6.61 -6.29 -6.49
C ILE A 177 -6.37 -4.97 -7.21
N SER A 178 -6.37 -4.98 -8.53
CA SER A 178 -6.20 -3.75 -9.32
C SER A 178 -7.40 -2.81 -9.19
N VAL A 179 -8.63 -3.33 -9.13
CA VAL A 179 -9.83 -2.52 -8.89
C VAL A 179 -9.80 -1.90 -7.50
N ILE A 180 -9.49 -2.69 -6.46
CA ILE A 180 -9.34 -2.16 -5.09
C ILE A 180 -8.21 -1.13 -5.04
N GLY A 181 -7.11 -1.40 -5.75
CA GLY A 181 -5.99 -0.48 -5.93
C GLY A 181 -6.42 0.84 -6.53
N PHE A 182 -7.12 0.80 -7.67
CA PHE A 182 -7.64 1.98 -8.37
C PHE A 182 -8.60 2.80 -7.49
N LEU A 183 -9.49 2.13 -6.75
CA LEU A 183 -10.40 2.76 -5.79
C LEU A 183 -9.68 3.35 -4.57
N THR A 184 -8.41 3.03 -4.37
CA THR A 184 -7.56 3.62 -3.32
C THR A 184 -6.73 4.78 -3.86
N LYS A 185 -6.05 4.54 -4.99
CA LYS A 185 -5.20 5.48 -5.72
C LYS A 185 -5.08 4.98 -7.16
N GLU A 186 -5.09 5.89 -8.12
CA GLU A 186 -4.93 5.62 -9.56
C GLU A 186 -3.71 4.73 -9.87
N SER A 187 -2.61 4.92 -9.12
CA SER A 187 -1.39 4.13 -9.28
C SER A 187 -1.59 2.64 -8.98
N GLY A 188 -2.54 2.28 -8.11
CA GLY A 188 -2.89 0.89 -7.82
C GLY A 188 -3.56 0.17 -9.00
N GLY A 189 -4.22 0.91 -9.88
CA GLY A 189 -4.86 0.35 -11.09
C GLY A 189 -3.85 -0.01 -12.19
N VAL A 190 -2.65 0.57 -12.17
CA VAL A 190 -1.59 0.34 -13.17
C VAL A 190 -1.14 -1.14 -13.20
N GLY A 191 -1.40 -1.89 -12.13
CA GLY A 191 -1.13 -3.33 -12.07
C GLY A 191 -1.85 -4.12 -13.17
N THR A 192 -3.07 -3.72 -13.53
CA THR A 192 -3.80 -4.37 -14.65
C THR A 192 -3.11 -4.12 -15.99
N LEU A 193 -2.60 -2.90 -16.23
CA LEU A 193 -1.85 -2.60 -17.45
C LEU A 193 -0.62 -3.51 -17.54
N PHE A 194 0.13 -3.64 -16.43
CA PHE A 194 1.28 -4.54 -16.37
C PHE A 194 0.89 -5.99 -16.67
N PHE A 195 -0.22 -6.47 -16.08
CA PHE A 195 -0.73 -7.82 -16.34
C PHE A 195 -1.09 -8.03 -17.81
N VAL A 196 -1.80 -7.09 -18.43
CA VAL A 196 -2.21 -7.17 -19.84
C VAL A 196 -1.01 -7.13 -20.78
N LEU A 197 -0.01 -6.29 -20.52
CA LEU A 197 1.22 -6.22 -21.32
C LEU A 197 2.11 -7.47 -21.16
N PHE A 198 1.92 -8.23 -20.08
CA PHE A 198 2.66 -9.46 -19.83
C PHE A 198 2.06 -10.68 -20.55
N LEU A 199 0.76 -10.64 -20.88
CA LEU A 199 0.07 -11.67 -21.67
C LEU A 199 0.61 -11.70 -23.11
#